data_AF-A0A5N5T2I1-F1
#
_entry.id   AF-A0A5N5T2I1-F1
#
_cell.length_a   1.000
_cell.length_b   1.000
_cell.length_c   1.000
_cell.angle_alpha   90.00
_cell.angle_beta   90.00
_cell.angle_gamma   90.00
#
_symmetry.space_group_name_H-M   'P 1'
#
loop_
_entity.id
_entity.type
_entity.pdbx_description
1 polymer ?
#
loop_
_entity_poly.entity_id
_entity_poly.type
_entity_poly.pdbx_seq_one_letter_code
_entity_poly.pdbx_strand_id
1 'polypeptide(L)'
;MNKKKKYGCWHFSDCRVISERLSQKGSMEIFRSVTQSVLGTPHSGTQSSGAETVERLLDRVQSSTLLEDRRDGCRALKALSRKYRLLVGAHGMDTLIQVLESDRSDHEIVNYALETLVNITSDEMFIKDDDDENAGEQESTNIGEQFTEIFIKRVENIGLVMSLMDEFDFKVRFPAMKLLNNLLRNRPKEVQEVILVTPSGVSKLMDMLSDSREIIRNDTLLLLTELTKGNTNLQKIVAFENAFDHLFGIVKAEDLSDGGVVVGDCLGLMLTLLKNNPSNQTFFKEECLNSLTSPWMVKQATVAGQRRKVANVHYMLKLLRILVSPQNSAQAVASCQESNEKLWPFRTSL
;
A
#
# COMPACT_ATOMS: atom_id res chain seq x y z
N MET A 1 -15.61 -67.41 3.20
CA MET A 1 -16.60 -66.30 3.24
C MET A 1 -15.86 -64.97 3.17
N ASN A 2 -16.05 -64.26 2.06
CA ASN A 2 -15.51 -62.93 1.75
C ASN A 2 -16.14 -61.83 2.61
N LYS A 3 -15.40 -60.75 2.89
CA LYS A 3 -15.71 -59.40 2.34
C LYS A 3 -14.65 -58.34 2.71
N LYS A 4 -14.11 -57.73 1.67
CA LYS A 4 -13.33 -56.47 1.64
C LYS A 4 -14.19 -55.29 2.14
N LYS A 5 -13.60 -54.33 2.87
CA LYS A 5 -14.15 -52.97 3.03
C LYS A 5 -13.45 -52.03 2.03
N LYS A 6 -14.25 -51.42 1.18
CA LYS A 6 -13.91 -50.40 0.17
C LYS A 6 -14.06 -49.00 0.78
N TYR A 7 -13.18 -48.10 0.36
CA TYR A 7 -13.31 -46.65 0.48
C TYR A 7 -14.37 -46.11 -0.51
N GLY A 8 -14.97 -44.97 -0.18
CA GLY A 8 -15.85 -44.15 -1.03
C GLY A 8 -16.76 -43.28 -0.15
N CYS A 9 -17.24 -42.10 -0.52
CA CYS A 9 -17.06 -41.19 -1.65
C CYS A 9 -17.87 -39.95 -1.22
N TRP A 10 -17.29 -38.74 -1.14
CA TRP A 10 -18.03 -37.54 -0.73
C TRP A 10 -18.82 -37.00 -1.93
N HIS A 11 -20.15 -36.99 -1.84
CA HIS A 11 -21.09 -36.58 -2.88
C HIS A 11 -21.50 -35.11 -2.72
N PHE A 12 -21.10 -34.28 -3.70
CA PHE A 12 -21.72 -33.10 -4.36
C PHE A 12 -22.94 -32.34 -3.77
N SER A 13 -23.21 -32.36 -2.47
CA SER A 13 -24.46 -31.81 -1.88
C SER A 13 -24.28 -30.57 -1.01
N ASP A 14 -23.06 -30.13 -0.74
CA ASP A 14 -22.78 -29.08 0.25
C ASP A 14 -22.74 -27.63 -0.29
N CYS A 15 -23.04 -27.42 -1.58
CA CYS A 15 -23.03 -26.08 -2.21
C CYS A 15 -24.23 -25.18 -1.86
N ARG A 16 -25.21 -25.61 -1.05
CA ARG A 16 -26.37 -24.78 -0.69
C ARG A 16 -26.26 -24.03 0.64
N VAL A 17 -25.30 -24.35 1.50
CA VAL A 17 -25.21 -23.75 2.84
C VAL A 17 -24.35 -22.48 2.87
N ILE A 18 -23.64 -22.15 1.80
CA ILE A 18 -22.84 -20.91 1.68
C ILE A 18 -23.70 -19.71 1.21
N SER A 19 -24.96 -19.95 0.81
CA SER A 19 -25.87 -18.91 0.30
C SER A 19 -26.62 -18.10 1.36
N GLU A 20 -26.62 -18.51 2.63
CA GLU A 20 -27.49 -17.90 3.66
C GLU A 20 -26.72 -17.48 4.91
N ARG A 21 -25.98 -16.36 4.82
CA ARG A 21 -25.81 -15.37 5.90
C ARG A 21 -25.16 -14.10 5.35
N LEU A 22 -26.03 -13.21 4.91
CA LEU A 22 -25.78 -11.92 4.30
C LEU A 22 -25.06 -10.92 5.24
N SER A 23 -23.96 -10.34 4.75
CA SER A 23 -23.53 -8.93 4.89
C SER A 23 -22.27 -8.74 4.02
N GLN A 24 -22.19 -7.94 2.95
CA GLN A 24 -23.03 -6.88 2.40
C GLN A 24 -22.90 -6.84 0.86
N LYS A 25 -23.92 -6.26 0.22
CA LYS A 25 -24.31 -6.25 -1.20
C LYS A 25 -23.22 -6.21 -2.29
N GLY A 26 -22.05 -5.61 -2.07
CA GLY A 26 -21.02 -5.44 -3.11
C GLY A 26 -20.44 -6.75 -3.65
N SER A 27 -20.17 -7.72 -2.76
CA SER A 27 -19.66 -9.04 -3.18
C SER A 27 -20.65 -9.79 -4.08
N MET A 28 -21.96 -9.69 -3.81
CA MET A 28 -22.97 -10.37 -4.63
C MET A 28 -23.12 -9.74 -6.01
N GLU A 29 -22.90 -8.43 -6.16
CA GLU A 29 -22.96 -7.76 -7.47
C GLU A 29 -21.76 -8.11 -8.36
N ILE A 30 -20.55 -8.24 -7.80
CA ILE A 30 -19.38 -8.76 -8.53
C ILE A 30 -19.65 -10.19 -9.03
N PHE A 31 -20.05 -11.09 -8.13
CA PHE A 31 -20.32 -12.48 -8.51
C PHE A 31 -21.50 -12.58 -9.49
N ARG A 32 -22.49 -11.69 -9.40
CA ARG A 32 -23.61 -11.62 -10.36
C ARG A 32 -23.18 -11.08 -11.72
N SER A 33 -22.34 -10.05 -11.76
CA SER A 33 -21.78 -9.49 -13.00
C SER A 33 -20.87 -10.50 -13.72
N VAL A 34 -20.01 -11.20 -12.96
CA VAL A 34 -19.18 -12.29 -13.48
C VAL A 34 -20.04 -13.44 -14.00
N THR A 35 -21.02 -13.91 -13.23
CA THR A 35 -21.90 -15.01 -13.68
C THR A 35 -22.76 -14.62 -14.89
N GLN A 36 -23.18 -13.36 -15.02
CA GLN A 36 -23.87 -12.86 -16.21
C GLN A 36 -22.95 -12.79 -17.45
N SER A 37 -21.69 -12.40 -17.28
CA SER A 37 -20.68 -12.44 -18.36
C SER A 37 -20.32 -13.86 -18.78
N VAL A 38 -20.45 -14.85 -17.89
CA VAL A 38 -20.16 -16.27 -18.16
C VAL A 38 -21.35 -16.99 -18.82
N LEU A 39 -22.59 -16.47 -18.69
CA LEU A 39 -23.82 -17.14 -19.15
C LEU A 39 -24.46 -16.55 -20.42
N GLY A 40 -23.79 -15.65 -21.16
CA GLY A 40 -24.35 -14.96 -22.32
C GLY A 40 -24.01 -15.54 -23.70
N THR A 41 -24.98 -16.23 -24.32
CA THR A 41 -25.19 -16.55 -25.76
C THR A 41 -24.13 -17.36 -26.56
N PRO A 42 -24.52 -18.46 -27.23
CA PRO A 42 -23.60 -19.24 -28.06
C PRO A 42 -23.36 -18.54 -29.40
N HIS A 43 -22.28 -17.75 -29.51
CA HIS A 43 -21.71 -17.39 -30.80
C HIS A 43 -20.73 -18.47 -31.23
N SER A 44 -21.06 -19.15 -32.32
CA SER A 44 -20.23 -20.13 -33.00
C SER A 44 -18.94 -19.49 -33.51
N GLY A 45 -17.81 -19.77 -32.85
CA GLY A 45 -16.47 -19.40 -33.28
C GLY A 45 -15.44 -19.68 -32.19
N THR A 46 -14.41 -20.45 -32.52
CA THR A 46 -13.40 -21.07 -31.64
C THR A 46 -12.45 -20.07 -30.94
N GLN A 47 -12.97 -19.19 -30.08
CA GLN A 47 -12.17 -18.44 -29.11
C GLN A 47 -12.55 -18.93 -27.71
N SER A 48 -11.63 -19.59 -27.00
CA SER A 48 -11.84 -19.91 -25.59
C SER A 48 -12.09 -18.60 -24.85
N SER A 49 -13.24 -18.50 -24.17
CA SER A 49 -13.60 -17.29 -23.42
C SER A 49 -12.48 -16.93 -22.44
N GLY A 50 -12.27 -15.62 -22.19
CA GLY A 50 -11.27 -15.16 -21.21
C GLY A 50 -11.44 -15.81 -19.84
N ALA A 51 -12.68 -16.14 -19.46
CA ALA A 51 -13.00 -16.88 -18.24
C ALA A 51 -12.42 -18.31 -18.23
N GLU A 52 -12.64 -19.08 -19.29
CA GLU A 52 -12.12 -20.46 -19.42
C GLU A 52 -10.58 -20.50 -19.39
N THR A 53 -9.95 -19.47 -19.96
CA THR A 53 -8.49 -19.32 -19.92
C THR A 53 -8.00 -19.06 -18.49
N VAL A 54 -8.67 -18.16 -17.75
CA VAL A 54 -8.33 -17.86 -16.36
C VAL A 54 -8.53 -19.09 -15.47
N GLU A 55 -9.66 -19.80 -15.58
CA GLU A 55 -9.94 -21.02 -14.81
C GLU A 55 -8.88 -22.09 -15.05
N ARG A 56 -8.55 -22.40 -16.31
CA ARG A 56 -7.50 -23.39 -16.64
C ARG A 56 -6.14 -23.02 -16.04
N LEU A 57 -5.80 -21.73 -16.03
CA LEU A 57 -4.55 -21.26 -15.42
C LEU A 57 -4.56 -21.43 -13.91
N LEU A 58 -5.68 -21.10 -13.24
CA LEU A 58 -5.83 -21.31 -11.80
C LEU A 58 -5.74 -22.79 -11.42
N ASP A 59 -6.39 -23.67 -12.18
CA ASP A 59 -6.28 -25.11 -12.00
C ASP A 59 -4.83 -25.59 -12.12
N ARG A 60 -4.08 -25.07 -13.11
CA ARG A 60 -2.65 -25.39 -13.27
C ARG A 60 -1.83 -24.94 -12.06
N VAL A 61 -2.09 -23.73 -11.54
CA VAL A 61 -1.39 -23.21 -10.34
C VAL A 61 -1.71 -24.07 -9.11
N GLN A 62 -2.96 -24.49 -8.92
CA GLN A 62 -3.37 -25.27 -7.75
C GLN A 62 -2.95 -26.75 -7.81
N SER A 63 -3.05 -27.38 -8.98
CA SER A 63 -2.93 -28.83 -9.12
C SER A 63 -1.56 -29.33 -9.57
N SER A 64 -0.72 -28.47 -10.20
CA SER A 64 0.57 -28.94 -10.70
C SER A 64 1.58 -29.16 -9.57
N THR A 65 2.21 -30.33 -9.58
CA THR A 65 3.30 -30.69 -8.67
C THR A 65 4.61 -30.03 -9.08
N LEU A 66 4.79 -29.71 -10.37
CA LEU A 66 5.99 -29.07 -10.89
C LEU A 66 5.95 -27.55 -10.64
N LEU A 67 6.99 -27.04 -9.99
CA LEU A 67 7.12 -25.61 -9.68
C LEU A 67 7.13 -24.74 -10.96
N GLU A 68 7.80 -25.21 -12.03
CA GLU A 68 7.88 -24.50 -13.31
C GLU A 68 6.48 -24.28 -13.91
N ASP A 69 5.61 -25.30 -13.84
CA ASP A 69 4.23 -25.20 -14.33
C ASP A 69 3.39 -24.22 -13.53
N ARG A 70 3.52 -24.23 -12.20
CA ARG A 70 2.83 -23.26 -11.34
C ARG A 70 3.35 -21.85 -11.61
N ARG A 71 4.66 -21.68 -11.79
CA ARG A 71 5.31 -20.39 -12.11
C ARG A 71 4.80 -19.84 -13.44
N ASP A 72 4.73 -20.65 -14.49
CA ASP A 72 4.17 -20.26 -15.78
C ASP A 72 2.70 -19.88 -15.70
N GLY A 73 1.91 -20.64 -14.92
CA GLY A 73 0.52 -20.33 -14.63
C GLY A 73 0.37 -18.96 -13.97
N CYS A 74 1.12 -18.69 -12.90
CA CYS A 74 1.14 -17.40 -12.22
C CYS A 74 1.60 -16.25 -13.13
N ARG A 75 2.62 -16.48 -13.97
CA ARG A 75 3.10 -15.48 -14.94
C ARG A 75 1.99 -15.09 -15.92
N ALA A 76 1.25 -16.07 -16.43
CA ALA A 76 0.12 -15.83 -17.33
C ALA A 76 -1.04 -15.11 -16.60
N LEU A 77 -1.35 -15.49 -15.37
CA LEU A 77 -2.36 -14.80 -14.55
C LEU A 77 -2.00 -13.32 -14.31
N LYS A 78 -0.72 -13.02 -14.02
CA LYS A 78 -0.23 -11.64 -13.93
C LYS A 78 -0.53 -10.86 -15.21
N ALA A 79 -0.25 -11.42 -16.39
CA ALA A 79 -0.51 -10.76 -17.66
C ALA A 79 -2.02 -10.50 -17.89
N LEU A 80 -2.88 -11.45 -17.50
CA LEU A 80 -4.33 -11.33 -17.65
C LEU A 80 -5.00 -10.43 -16.61
N SER A 81 -4.37 -10.21 -15.45
CA SER A 81 -4.97 -9.47 -14.33
C SER A 81 -5.31 -8.01 -14.60
N ARG A 82 -4.73 -7.39 -15.64
CA ARG A 82 -5.12 -6.03 -16.07
C ARG A 82 -6.38 -6.03 -16.93
N LYS A 83 -6.45 -6.93 -17.92
CA LYS A 83 -7.56 -7.04 -18.88
C LYS A 83 -8.79 -7.74 -18.28
N TYR A 84 -8.57 -8.83 -17.56
CA TYR A 84 -9.60 -9.67 -16.96
C TYR A 84 -9.61 -9.54 -15.44
N ARG A 85 -9.35 -8.33 -14.94
CA ARG A 85 -9.18 -8.01 -13.52
C ARG A 85 -10.28 -8.57 -12.62
N LEU A 86 -11.55 -8.39 -13.02
CA LEU A 86 -12.70 -8.88 -12.26
C LEU A 86 -12.70 -10.41 -12.14
N LEU A 87 -12.42 -11.12 -13.23
CA LEU A 87 -12.37 -12.59 -13.25
C LEU A 87 -11.19 -13.12 -12.43
N VAL A 88 -9.99 -12.57 -12.64
CA VAL A 88 -8.79 -13.00 -11.92
C VAL A 88 -8.93 -12.69 -10.42
N GLY A 89 -9.52 -11.56 -10.05
CA GLY A 89 -9.78 -11.23 -8.64
C GLY A 89 -10.83 -12.14 -8.00
N ALA A 90 -11.95 -12.39 -8.68
CA ALA A 90 -13.05 -13.17 -8.11
C ALA A 90 -12.72 -14.66 -7.95
N HIS A 91 -12.00 -15.25 -8.91
CA HIS A 91 -11.69 -16.69 -8.92
C HIS A 91 -10.27 -16.99 -8.43
N GLY A 92 -9.34 -16.05 -8.56
CA GLY A 92 -7.92 -16.31 -8.34
C GLY A 92 -7.36 -15.90 -6.98
N MET A 93 -8.05 -15.06 -6.21
CA MET A 93 -7.48 -14.46 -5.01
C MET A 93 -7.00 -15.48 -3.98
N ASP A 94 -7.81 -16.48 -3.63
CA ASP A 94 -7.43 -17.50 -2.66
C ASP A 94 -6.25 -18.35 -3.14
N THR A 95 -6.21 -18.68 -4.43
CA THR A 95 -5.09 -19.39 -5.07
C THR A 95 -3.80 -18.58 -4.98
N LEU A 96 -3.86 -17.28 -5.27
CA LEU A 96 -2.71 -16.40 -5.22
C LEU A 96 -2.18 -16.26 -3.79
N ILE A 97 -3.07 -16.12 -2.80
CA ILE A 97 -2.71 -16.11 -1.37
C ILE A 97 -2.05 -17.43 -0.97
N GLN A 98 -2.60 -18.57 -1.40
CA GLN A 98 -2.01 -19.89 -1.12
C GLN A 98 -0.60 -20.01 -1.69
N VAL A 99 -0.35 -19.53 -2.91
CA VAL A 99 1.01 -19.47 -3.50
C VAL A 99 1.97 -18.66 -2.62
N LEU A 100 1.53 -17.51 -2.09
CA LEU A 100 2.33 -16.70 -1.16
C LEU A 100 2.63 -17.41 0.18
N GLU A 101 1.84 -18.41 0.56
CA GLU A 101 2.07 -19.21 1.77
C GLU A 101 2.95 -20.43 1.49
N SER A 102 2.65 -21.19 0.42
CA SER A 102 3.29 -22.48 0.15
C SER A 102 4.59 -22.38 -0.62
N ASP A 103 4.71 -21.42 -1.54
CA ASP A 103 5.83 -21.31 -2.46
C ASP A 103 6.82 -20.18 -2.09
N ARG A 104 6.86 -19.78 -0.81
CA ARG A 104 7.68 -18.66 -0.30
C ARG A 104 9.16 -18.73 -0.67
N SER A 105 9.70 -19.94 -0.81
CA SER A 105 11.12 -20.15 -1.17
C SER A 105 11.45 -19.79 -2.63
N ASP A 106 10.45 -19.67 -3.50
CA ASP A 106 10.62 -19.31 -4.91
C ASP A 106 10.21 -17.86 -5.16
N HIS A 107 11.20 -16.96 -5.21
CA HIS A 107 10.93 -15.53 -5.36
C HIS A 107 10.25 -15.16 -6.70
N GLU A 108 10.37 -16.00 -7.73
CA GLU A 108 9.75 -15.71 -9.03
C GLU A 108 8.23 -15.92 -9.01
N ILE A 109 7.75 -17.07 -8.52
CA ILE A 109 6.31 -17.31 -8.42
C ILE A 109 5.66 -16.37 -7.40
N VAL A 110 6.35 -16.08 -6.28
CA VAL A 110 5.90 -15.11 -5.27
C VAL A 110 5.74 -13.71 -5.89
N ASN A 111 6.72 -13.27 -6.67
CA ASN A 111 6.64 -12.00 -7.41
C ASN A 111 5.44 -11.96 -8.35
N TYR A 112 5.20 -13.03 -9.13
CA TYR A 112 4.05 -13.09 -10.02
C TYR A 112 2.73 -13.05 -9.25
N ALA A 113 2.61 -13.76 -8.13
CA ALA A 113 1.42 -13.74 -7.30
C ALA A 113 1.17 -12.35 -6.68
N LEU A 114 2.21 -11.73 -6.09
CA LEU A 114 2.13 -10.38 -5.52
C LEU A 114 1.73 -9.34 -6.57
N GLU A 115 2.37 -9.33 -7.72
CA GLU A 115 2.06 -8.38 -8.80
C GLU A 115 0.65 -8.58 -9.37
N THR A 116 0.15 -9.82 -9.38
CA THR A 116 -1.23 -10.11 -9.74
C THR A 116 -2.19 -9.50 -8.72
N LEU A 117 -1.93 -9.67 -7.41
CA LEU A 117 -2.72 -9.06 -6.34
C LEU A 117 -2.63 -7.53 -6.34
N VAL A 118 -1.48 -6.94 -6.65
CA VAL A 118 -1.30 -5.50 -6.86
C VAL A 118 -2.22 -5.01 -7.96
N ASN A 119 -2.22 -5.67 -9.13
CA ASN A 119 -3.12 -5.30 -10.24
C ASN A 119 -4.61 -5.42 -9.84
N ILE A 120 -4.98 -6.47 -9.10
CA ILE A 120 -6.37 -6.71 -8.67
C ILE A 120 -6.85 -5.64 -7.67
N THR A 121 -5.96 -5.12 -6.81
CA THR A 121 -6.29 -4.14 -5.75
C THR A 121 -6.02 -2.69 -6.12
N SER A 122 -5.38 -2.41 -7.26
CA SER A 122 -4.96 -1.07 -7.68
C SER A 122 -6.13 -0.09 -7.94
N ASP A 123 -5.99 1.18 -7.58
CA ASP A 123 -6.97 2.20 -8.00
C ASP A 123 -6.86 2.57 -9.48
N GLU A 124 -5.83 2.09 -10.18
CA GLU A 124 -5.61 2.39 -11.59
C GLU A 124 -6.70 1.78 -12.47
N MET A 125 -7.26 2.61 -13.36
CA MET A 125 -8.05 2.15 -14.49
C MET A 125 -7.10 1.63 -15.57
N PHE A 126 -7.15 0.32 -15.82
CA PHE A 126 -6.45 -0.27 -16.95
C PHE A 126 -7.27 -0.03 -18.22
N ILE A 127 -6.73 0.80 -19.12
CA ILE A 127 -7.33 1.03 -20.43
C ILE A 127 -7.42 -0.32 -21.16
N LYS A 128 -8.60 -0.66 -21.66
CA LYS A 128 -8.78 -1.77 -22.59
C LYS A 128 -8.29 -1.27 -23.96
N ASP A 129 -7.32 -1.95 -24.57
CA ASP A 129 -6.87 -1.62 -25.92
C ASP A 129 -8.06 -1.75 -26.92
N ASP A 130 -8.54 -0.58 -27.38
CA ASP A 130 -9.31 -0.16 -28.58
C ASP A 130 -10.62 -0.86 -29.05
N ASP A 131 -11.47 -0.05 -29.73
CA ASP A 131 -12.57 -0.36 -30.67
C ASP A 131 -14.04 -0.53 -30.21
N ASP A 132 -14.43 -0.14 -28.98
CA ASP A 132 -15.87 -0.09 -28.64
C ASP A 132 -16.34 1.35 -28.36
N GLU A 133 -16.78 2.04 -29.43
CA GLU A 133 -17.39 3.38 -29.40
C GLU A 133 -18.65 3.46 -28.51
N ASN A 134 -19.12 2.34 -27.95
CA ASN A 134 -20.25 2.26 -27.02
C ASN A 134 -19.86 2.01 -25.55
N ALA A 135 -18.57 2.01 -25.19
CA ALA A 135 -18.15 1.88 -23.77
C ALA A 135 -18.26 3.21 -22.97
N GLY A 136 -19.05 4.15 -23.46
CA GLY A 136 -19.52 5.27 -22.66
C GLY A 136 -20.37 4.75 -21.50
N GLU A 137 -19.98 5.09 -20.28
CA GLU A 137 -20.79 4.93 -19.06
C GLU A 137 -20.90 3.52 -18.44
N GLN A 138 -19.87 2.66 -18.54
CA GLN A 138 -19.77 1.55 -17.57
C GLN A 138 -19.14 2.04 -16.27
N GLU A 139 -20.02 2.46 -15.36
CA GLU A 139 -19.86 2.68 -13.92
C GLU A 139 -18.44 2.48 -13.38
N SER A 140 -17.90 3.60 -12.90
CA SER A 140 -16.75 3.75 -12.00
C SER A 140 -16.90 2.92 -10.73
N THR A 141 -16.95 1.60 -10.87
CA THR A 141 -16.94 0.67 -9.75
C THR A 141 -15.52 0.66 -9.21
N ASN A 142 -15.36 1.00 -7.94
CA ASN A 142 -14.08 0.91 -7.25
C ASN A 142 -13.72 -0.57 -7.04
N ILE A 143 -13.34 -1.25 -8.13
CA ILE A 143 -13.02 -2.68 -8.16
C ILE A 143 -11.84 -2.97 -7.22
N GLY A 144 -10.86 -2.05 -7.16
CA GLY A 144 -9.70 -2.16 -6.26
C GLY A 144 -10.12 -2.20 -4.81
N GLU A 145 -10.95 -1.25 -4.38
CA GLU A 145 -11.47 -1.21 -3.02
C GLU A 145 -12.31 -2.45 -2.67
N GLN A 146 -13.16 -2.91 -3.59
CA GLN A 146 -13.97 -4.13 -3.36
C GLN A 146 -13.09 -5.37 -3.19
N PHE A 147 -12.04 -5.53 -4.00
CA PHE A 147 -11.10 -6.64 -3.82
C PHE A 147 -10.23 -6.47 -2.58
N THR A 148 -9.90 -5.24 -2.18
CA THR A 148 -9.27 -4.99 -0.88
C THR A 148 -10.16 -5.45 0.26
N GLU A 149 -11.47 -5.13 0.25
CA GLU A 149 -12.41 -5.62 1.27
C GLU A 149 -12.41 -7.14 1.37
N ILE A 150 -12.40 -7.84 0.23
CA ILE A 150 -12.35 -9.30 0.22
C ILE A 150 -11.02 -9.79 0.80
N PHE A 151 -9.90 -9.19 0.39
CA PHE A 151 -8.56 -9.58 0.84
C PHE A 151 -8.39 -9.42 2.36
N ILE A 152 -8.86 -8.31 2.94
CA ILE A 152 -8.66 -8.01 4.37
C ILE A 152 -9.66 -8.71 5.31
N LYS A 153 -10.65 -9.44 4.79
CA LYS A 153 -11.55 -10.27 5.63
C LYS A 153 -10.80 -11.28 6.49
N ARG A 154 -9.67 -11.78 5.99
CA ARG A 154 -8.72 -12.60 6.75
C ARG A 154 -7.56 -11.71 7.16
N VAL A 155 -7.53 -11.28 8.43
CA VAL A 155 -6.52 -10.34 8.96
C VAL A 155 -5.11 -10.90 8.84
N GLU A 156 -4.97 -12.23 8.81
CA GLU A 156 -3.72 -12.95 8.59
C GLU A 156 -3.08 -12.61 7.25
N ASN A 157 -3.88 -12.22 6.24
CA ASN A 157 -3.38 -11.84 4.93
C ASN A 157 -2.52 -10.57 5.00
N ILE A 158 -2.84 -9.62 5.88
CA ILE A 158 -2.01 -8.42 6.09
C ILE A 158 -0.69 -8.84 6.75
N GLY A 159 -0.75 -9.70 7.77
CA GLY A 159 0.45 -10.27 8.41
C GLY A 159 1.34 -11.04 7.42
N LEU A 160 0.74 -11.79 6.50
CA LEU A 160 1.43 -12.46 5.39
C LEU A 160 2.17 -11.45 4.51
N VAL A 161 1.50 -10.39 4.04
CA VAL A 161 2.14 -9.33 3.23
C VAL A 161 3.30 -8.68 3.99
N MET A 162 3.09 -8.33 5.27
CA MET A 162 4.16 -7.76 6.10
C MET A 162 5.35 -8.71 6.27
N SER A 163 5.10 -10.02 6.41
CA SER A 163 6.19 -11.00 6.49
C SER A 163 6.98 -11.14 5.18
N LEU A 164 6.34 -10.94 4.03
CA LEU A 164 7.02 -10.95 2.73
C LEU A 164 7.88 -9.71 2.50
N MET A 165 7.59 -8.60 3.20
CA MET A 165 8.42 -7.40 3.15
C MET A 165 9.77 -7.60 3.88
N ASP A 166 9.86 -8.57 4.80
CA ASP A 166 11.11 -8.91 5.48
C ASP A 166 12.16 -9.45 4.49
N GLU A 167 11.73 -10.08 3.38
CA GLU A 167 12.63 -10.64 2.36
C GLU A 167 13.51 -9.56 1.72
N PHE A 168 14.81 -9.80 1.58
CA PHE A 168 15.72 -8.82 0.96
C PHE A 168 15.61 -8.74 -0.56
N ASP A 169 15.08 -9.77 -1.20
CA ASP A 169 14.94 -9.81 -2.66
C ASP A 169 13.94 -8.74 -3.14
N PHE A 170 14.39 -7.90 -4.08
CA PHE A 170 13.56 -6.85 -4.66
C PHE A 170 12.28 -7.39 -5.32
N LYS A 171 12.33 -8.59 -5.92
CA LYS A 171 11.20 -9.25 -6.56
C LYS A 171 10.08 -9.59 -5.56
N VAL A 172 10.37 -9.69 -4.27
CA VAL A 172 9.36 -9.98 -3.24
C VAL A 172 9.01 -8.73 -2.45
N ARG A 173 10.04 -8.04 -1.90
CA ARG A 173 9.85 -6.89 -1.02
C ARG A 173 9.05 -5.76 -1.68
N PHE A 174 9.44 -5.40 -2.91
CA PHE A 174 8.88 -4.23 -3.56
C PHE A 174 7.41 -4.43 -3.98
N PRO A 175 7.02 -5.55 -4.61
CA PRO A 175 5.60 -5.84 -4.84
C PRO A 175 4.77 -6.02 -3.56
N ALA A 176 5.33 -6.59 -2.49
CA ALA A 176 4.63 -6.70 -1.21
C ALA A 176 4.32 -5.32 -0.61
N MET A 177 5.30 -4.40 -0.65
CA MET A 177 5.11 -3.01 -0.23
C MET A 177 4.07 -2.28 -1.09
N LYS A 178 4.07 -2.50 -2.42
CA LYS A 178 3.04 -1.96 -3.31
C LYS A 178 1.64 -2.48 -2.98
N LEU A 179 1.52 -3.78 -2.70
CA LEU A 179 0.26 -4.37 -2.29
C LEU A 179 -0.23 -3.73 -0.99
N LEU A 180 0.64 -3.60 0.02
CA LEU A 180 0.29 -2.95 1.28
C LEU A 180 -0.16 -1.49 1.08
N ASN A 181 0.51 -0.75 0.19
CA ASN A 181 0.12 0.61 -0.19
C ASN A 181 -1.30 0.64 -0.78
N ASN A 182 -1.65 -0.26 -1.70
CA ASN A 182 -3.01 -0.34 -2.25
C ASN A 182 -4.04 -0.65 -1.16
N LEU A 183 -3.78 -1.65 -0.31
CA LEU A 183 -4.68 -2.03 0.78
C LEU A 183 -4.93 -0.85 1.72
N LEU A 184 -3.88 -0.10 2.06
CA LEU A 184 -3.94 1.03 2.97
C LEU A 184 -4.67 2.24 2.36
N ARG A 185 -4.51 2.51 1.06
CA ARG A 185 -5.26 3.56 0.37
C ARG A 185 -6.76 3.25 0.31
N ASN A 186 -7.09 1.99 0.07
CA ASN A 186 -8.47 1.54 -0.10
C ASN A 186 -9.22 1.41 1.23
N ARG A 187 -8.56 0.89 2.27
CA ARG A 187 -9.15 0.60 3.59
C ARG A 187 -8.21 1.05 4.73
N PRO A 188 -7.98 2.37 4.88
CA PRO A 188 -6.93 2.87 5.76
C PRO A 188 -7.15 2.49 7.23
N LYS A 189 -8.38 2.60 7.74
CA LYS A 189 -8.64 2.37 9.17
C LYS A 189 -8.41 0.90 9.55
N GLU A 190 -8.99 -0.01 8.77
CA GLU A 190 -8.90 -1.45 8.99
C GLU A 190 -7.45 -1.94 8.88
N VAL A 191 -6.71 -1.48 7.87
CA VAL A 191 -5.29 -1.85 7.69
C VAL A 191 -4.41 -1.24 8.78
N GLN A 192 -4.63 0.02 9.15
CA GLN A 192 -3.92 0.67 10.27
C GLN A 192 -4.13 -0.06 11.60
N GLU A 193 -5.34 -0.49 11.90
CA GLU A 193 -5.68 -1.23 13.12
C GLU A 193 -4.93 -2.57 13.19
N VAL A 194 -4.87 -3.30 12.06
CA VAL A 194 -4.13 -4.57 12.01
C VAL A 194 -2.62 -4.35 12.14
N ILE A 195 -2.05 -3.34 11.46
CA ILE A 195 -0.61 -3.03 11.59
C ILE A 195 -0.26 -2.60 13.01
N LEU A 196 -1.14 -1.83 13.68
CA LEU A 196 -0.93 -1.35 15.05
C LEU A 196 -0.79 -2.49 16.06
N VAL A 197 -1.55 -3.59 15.88
CA VAL A 197 -1.50 -4.76 16.78
C VAL A 197 -0.50 -5.83 16.30
N THR A 198 0.04 -5.70 15.09
CA THR A 198 1.03 -6.64 14.56
C THR A 198 2.37 -6.45 15.29
N PRO A 199 2.97 -7.52 15.84
CA PRO A 199 4.26 -7.43 16.52
C PRO A 199 5.34 -6.84 15.61
N SER A 200 6.00 -5.76 16.07
CA SER A 200 7.00 -5.01 15.31
C SER A 200 6.50 -4.48 13.95
N GLY A 201 5.18 -4.32 13.78
CA GLY A 201 4.61 -3.92 12.50
C GLY A 201 5.16 -2.58 12.00
N VAL A 202 5.13 -1.55 12.85
CA VAL A 202 5.66 -0.23 12.52
C VAL A 202 7.20 -0.25 12.41
N SER A 203 7.88 -0.93 13.34
CA SER A 203 9.36 -1.00 13.36
C SER A 203 9.91 -1.59 12.05
N LYS A 204 9.28 -2.63 11.51
CA LYS A 204 9.64 -3.20 10.19
C LYS A 204 9.56 -2.18 9.06
N LEU A 205 8.52 -1.33 9.06
CA LEU A 205 8.38 -0.28 8.05
C LEU A 205 9.42 0.83 8.24
N MET A 206 9.79 1.12 9.48
CA MET A 206 10.85 2.07 9.80
C MET A 206 12.23 1.57 9.32
N ASP A 207 12.53 0.27 9.48
CA ASP A 207 13.78 -0.33 9.00
C ASP A 207 13.97 -0.15 7.48
N MET A 208 12.87 -0.17 6.71
CA MET A 208 12.91 0.02 5.25
C MET A 208 13.32 1.45 4.82
N LEU A 209 13.22 2.46 5.69
CA LEU A 209 13.79 3.79 5.41
C LEU A 209 15.32 3.77 5.32
N SER A 210 15.96 2.71 5.81
CA SER A 210 17.40 2.50 5.73
C SER A 210 17.79 1.56 4.57
N ASP A 211 16.85 1.17 3.70
CA ASP A 211 17.15 0.34 2.53
C ASP A 211 18.08 1.09 1.56
N SER A 212 19.12 0.41 1.08
CA SER A 212 20.11 1.01 0.17
C SER A 212 19.55 1.33 -1.21
N ARG A 213 18.42 0.73 -1.58
CA ARG A 213 17.74 0.98 -2.85
C ARG A 213 16.79 2.14 -2.66
N GLU A 214 17.11 3.27 -3.28
CA GLU A 214 16.32 4.51 -3.17
C GLU A 214 14.85 4.31 -3.52
N ILE A 215 14.52 3.43 -4.48
CA ILE A 215 13.13 3.13 -4.85
C ILE A 215 12.34 2.59 -3.66
N ILE A 216 12.93 1.68 -2.86
CA ILE A 216 12.25 1.11 -1.69
C ILE A 216 12.14 2.17 -0.59
N ARG A 217 13.25 2.85 -0.28
CA ARG A 217 13.28 3.92 0.72
C ARG A 217 12.22 5.00 0.44
N ASN A 218 12.14 5.47 -0.81
CA ASN A 218 11.26 6.55 -1.20
C ASN A 218 9.79 6.11 -1.17
N ASP A 219 9.45 4.91 -1.65
CA ASP A 219 8.08 4.39 -1.56
C ASP A 219 7.67 4.09 -0.10
N THR A 220 8.62 3.76 0.76
CA THR A 220 8.39 3.60 2.21
C THR A 220 7.98 4.92 2.86
N LEU A 221 8.54 6.06 2.44
CA LEU A 221 8.10 7.39 2.92
C LEU A 221 6.62 7.63 2.63
N LEU A 222 6.18 7.26 1.41
CA LEU A 222 4.80 7.38 0.99
C LEU A 222 3.88 6.44 1.79
N LEU A 223 4.32 5.20 2.01
CA LEU A 223 3.60 4.21 2.81
C LEU A 223 3.41 4.69 4.25
N LEU A 224 4.48 5.16 4.90
CA LEU A 224 4.43 5.69 6.27
C LEU A 224 3.55 6.94 6.37
N THR A 225 3.53 7.77 5.32
CA THR A 225 2.66 8.95 5.26
C THR A 225 1.19 8.54 5.28
N GLU A 226 0.79 7.58 4.45
CA GLU A 226 -0.60 7.11 4.45
C GLU A 226 -0.93 6.32 5.73
N LEU A 227 0.05 5.58 6.28
CA LEU A 227 -0.14 4.78 7.50
C LEU A 227 -0.44 5.65 8.72
N THR A 228 0.23 6.79 8.83
CA THR A 228 0.12 7.68 9.98
C THR A 228 -0.99 8.73 9.83
N LYS A 229 -1.60 8.82 8.64
CA LYS A 229 -2.62 9.80 8.33
C LYS A 229 -3.89 9.55 9.15
N GLY A 230 -4.25 10.54 9.95
CA GLY A 230 -5.46 10.50 10.80
C GLY A 230 -5.37 9.55 12.00
N ASN A 231 -4.23 8.92 12.26
CA ASN A 231 -4.06 7.96 13.34
C ASN A 231 -2.98 8.41 14.34
N THR A 232 -3.42 9.02 15.44
CA THR A 232 -2.50 9.60 16.45
C THR A 232 -1.64 8.57 17.15
N ASN A 233 -2.09 7.31 17.26
CA ASN A 233 -1.31 6.25 17.90
C ASN A 233 -0.14 5.84 17.00
N LEU A 234 -0.40 5.60 15.72
CA LEU A 234 0.65 5.30 14.74
C LEU A 234 1.63 6.46 14.58
N GLN A 235 1.15 7.70 14.55
CA GLN A 235 2.02 8.88 14.54
C GLN A 235 2.98 8.92 15.72
N LYS A 236 2.50 8.60 16.93
CA LYS A 236 3.34 8.54 18.13
C LYS A 236 4.39 7.44 17.99
N ILE A 237 3.98 6.22 17.63
CA ILE A 237 4.90 5.09 17.47
C ILE A 237 5.99 5.40 16.44
N VAL A 238 5.62 5.91 15.27
CA VAL A 238 6.59 6.30 14.22
C VAL A 238 7.55 7.39 14.73
N ALA A 239 7.07 8.39 15.47
CA ALA A 239 7.94 9.39 16.08
C ALA A 239 8.90 8.80 17.12
N PHE A 240 8.44 7.85 17.95
CA PHE A 240 9.27 7.15 18.94
C PHE A 240 10.33 6.26 18.31
N GLU A 241 10.05 5.68 17.13
CA GLU A 241 11.00 4.91 16.30
C GLU A 241 12.01 5.82 15.55
N ASN A 242 12.32 6.97 16.13
CA ASN A 242 13.29 7.95 15.63
C ASN A 242 13.05 8.48 14.19
N ALA A 243 11.80 8.53 13.72
CA ALA A 243 11.52 8.94 12.35
C ALA A 243 12.07 10.32 11.98
N PHE A 244 12.02 11.30 12.88
CA PHE A 244 12.45 12.67 12.54
C PHE A 244 13.93 12.74 12.16
N ASP A 245 14.81 12.05 12.89
CA ASP A 245 16.24 12.01 12.58
C ASP A 245 16.52 11.35 11.23
N HIS A 246 15.88 10.22 10.95
CA HIS A 246 15.97 9.55 9.65
C HIS A 246 15.54 10.48 8.51
N LEU A 247 14.41 11.16 8.67
CA LEU A 247 13.87 12.08 7.66
C LEU A 247 14.79 13.30 7.47
N PHE A 248 15.33 13.88 8.55
CA PHE A 248 16.33 14.95 8.41
C PHE A 248 17.62 14.47 7.76
N GLY A 249 18.04 13.23 8.03
CA GLY A 249 19.19 12.60 7.36
C GLY A 249 18.99 12.53 5.85
N ILE A 250 17.81 12.08 5.40
CA ILE A 250 17.45 12.04 3.97
C ILE A 250 17.42 13.46 3.39
N VAL A 251 16.77 14.42 4.05
CA VAL A 251 16.72 15.81 3.57
C VAL A 251 18.11 16.44 3.43
N LYS A 252 19.04 16.14 4.34
CA LYS A 252 20.43 16.61 4.25
C LYS A 252 21.20 15.98 3.09
N ALA A 253 20.98 14.70 2.83
CA ALA A 253 21.62 13.98 1.73
C ALA A 253 21.10 14.45 0.36
N GLU A 254 19.82 14.83 0.28
CA GLU A 254 19.13 15.25 -0.94
C GLU A 254 19.16 16.78 -1.14
N ASP A 255 20.28 17.45 -0.82
CA ASP A 255 20.49 18.90 -1.06
C ASP A 255 19.49 19.87 -0.38
N LEU A 256 18.90 19.48 0.76
CA LEU A 256 18.06 20.33 1.60
C LEU A 256 16.88 20.93 0.79
N SER A 257 16.71 22.26 0.83
CA SER A 257 15.63 22.94 0.11
C SER A 257 15.69 22.77 -1.40
N ASP A 258 16.88 22.54 -1.96
CA ASP A 258 17.09 22.40 -3.41
C ASP A 258 16.82 20.96 -3.91
N GLY A 259 16.52 20.03 -2.98
CA GLY A 259 16.22 18.65 -3.27
C GLY A 259 14.97 18.39 -4.10
N GLY A 260 14.91 17.17 -4.62
CA GLY A 260 13.82 16.68 -5.46
C GLY A 260 12.53 16.37 -4.70
N VAL A 261 11.73 15.48 -5.28
CA VAL A 261 10.43 15.05 -4.73
C VAL A 261 10.58 14.41 -3.35
N VAL A 262 11.67 13.66 -3.14
CA VAL A 262 11.98 12.95 -1.89
C VAL A 262 12.01 13.88 -0.68
N VAL A 263 12.60 15.08 -0.81
CA VAL A 263 12.59 16.09 0.27
C VAL A 263 11.16 16.51 0.60
N GLY A 264 10.35 16.74 -0.43
CA GLY A 264 8.93 17.05 -0.26
C GLY A 264 8.18 15.94 0.47
N ASP A 265 8.45 14.68 0.13
CA ASP A 265 7.83 13.51 0.77
C ASP A 265 8.26 13.38 2.24
N CYS A 266 9.55 13.58 2.56
CA CYS A 266 10.03 13.61 3.94
C CYS A 266 9.34 14.70 4.77
N LEU A 267 9.27 15.93 4.24
CA LEU A 267 8.60 17.03 4.94
C LEU A 267 7.09 16.80 5.04
N GLY A 268 6.48 16.16 4.05
CA GLY A 268 5.09 15.72 4.05
C GLY A 268 4.80 14.72 5.17
N LEU A 269 5.67 13.73 5.34
CA LEU A 269 5.58 12.78 6.46
C LEU A 269 5.73 13.50 7.81
N MET A 270 6.72 14.37 7.95
CA MET A 270 6.88 15.17 9.19
C MET A 270 5.62 15.98 9.52
N LEU A 271 4.98 16.60 8.52
CA LEU A 271 3.73 17.33 8.74
C LEU A 271 2.62 16.39 9.23
N THR A 272 2.51 15.20 8.64
CA THR A 272 1.52 14.20 9.07
C THR A 272 1.74 13.76 10.50
N LEU A 273 3.00 13.58 10.93
CA LEU A 273 3.35 13.20 12.30
C LEU A 273 3.06 14.30 13.34
N LEU A 274 3.12 15.58 12.96
CA LEU A 274 2.95 16.71 13.88
C LEU A 274 1.52 17.28 13.89
N LYS A 275 0.79 17.17 12.79
CA LYS A 275 -0.55 17.76 12.65
C LYS A 275 -1.51 17.11 13.64
N ASN A 276 -2.15 17.95 14.46
CA ASN A 276 -3.12 17.54 15.48
C ASN A 276 -2.56 16.52 16.50
N ASN A 277 -1.24 16.52 16.74
CA ASN A 277 -0.59 15.62 17.69
C ASN A 277 0.31 16.38 18.68
N PRO A 278 -0.25 16.88 19.80
CA PRO A 278 0.51 17.66 20.78
C PRO A 278 1.72 16.91 21.35
N SER A 279 1.61 15.58 21.52
CA SER A 279 2.71 14.74 22.02
C SER A 279 3.92 14.79 21.09
N ASN A 280 3.69 14.61 19.79
CA ASN A 280 4.75 14.67 18.80
C ASN A 280 5.29 16.10 18.62
N GLN A 281 4.45 17.12 18.76
CA GLN A 281 4.90 18.52 18.70
C GLN A 281 5.85 18.85 19.86
N THR A 282 5.54 18.42 21.09
CA THR A 282 6.43 18.59 22.23
C THR A 282 7.75 17.84 22.02
N PHE A 283 7.67 16.56 21.62
CA PHE A 283 8.86 15.74 21.33
C PHE A 283 9.75 16.37 20.24
N PHE A 284 9.15 16.80 19.13
CA PHE A 284 9.87 17.44 18.04
C PHE A 284 10.49 18.78 18.46
N LYS A 285 9.81 19.55 19.32
CA LYS A 285 10.35 20.80 19.83
C LYS A 285 11.60 20.56 20.69
N GLU A 286 11.58 19.53 21.53
CA GLU A 286 12.70 19.21 22.44
C GLU A 286 13.92 18.65 21.70
N GLU A 287 13.70 17.74 20.74
CA GLU A 287 14.79 16.99 20.10
C GLU A 287 15.18 17.54 18.71
N CYS A 288 14.23 18.12 17.97
CA CYS A 288 14.39 18.36 16.53
C CYS A 288 14.39 19.84 16.09
N LEU A 289 14.00 20.78 16.96
CA LEU A 289 13.83 22.18 16.58
C LEU A 289 15.13 22.82 16.05
N ASN A 290 16.27 22.45 16.62
CA ASN A 290 17.60 22.94 16.19
C ASN A 290 17.96 22.46 14.78
N SER A 291 17.56 21.23 14.43
CA SER A 291 17.72 20.71 13.07
C SER A 291 16.91 21.58 12.11
N LEU A 292 15.64 21.86 12.39
CA LEU A 292 14.79 22.65 11.50
C LEU A 292 15.24 24.11 11.31
N THR A 293 15.88 24.71 12.32
CA THR A 293 16.23 26.15 12.37
C THR A 293 17.68 26.49 12.01
N SER A 294 18.52 25.47 11.75
CA SER A 294 19.84 25.65 11.14
C SER A 294 19.72 26.43 9.79
N PRO A 295 20.76 27.09 9.26
CA PRO A 295 20.70 27.91 8.03
C PRO A 295 20.26 27.21 6.73
N TRP A 296 19.69 26.00 6.81
CA TRP A 296 19.13 25.19 5.73
C TRP A 296 18.03 25.87 4.92
N MET A 297 17.49 26.99 5.41
CA MET A 297 16.31 27.60 4.80
C MET A 297 16.56 28.29 3.46
N VAL A 298 17.77 28.80 3.15
CA VAL A 298 18.02 29.44 1.85
C VAL A 298 19.51 29.41 1.45
N LYS A 299 19.95 28.42 0.67
CA LYS A 299 21.09 28.66 -0.26
C LYS A 299 20.60 29.64 -1.34
N GLN A 300 21.42 30.58 -1.81
CA GLN A 300 21.03 31.46 -2.93
C GLN A 300 20.59 30.61 -4.14
N ALA A 301 19.39 30.85 -4.66
CA ALA A 301 18.78 30.00 -5.68
C ALA A 301 19.29 30.33 -7.09
N THR A 302 19.59 29.30 -7.89
CA THR A 302 19.68 29.41 -9.35
C THR A 302 18.28 29.30 -9.98
N VAL A 303 18.10 29.92 -11.16
CA VAL A 303 16.79 30.14 -11.82
C VAL A 303 15.98 28.84 -12.07
N ALA A 304 16.64 27.71 -12.32
CA ALA A 304 15.97 26.43 -12.63
C ALA A 304 15.37 25.71 -11.41
N GLY A 305 15.85 25.98 -10.18
CA GLY A 305 15.42 25.30 -8.95
C GLY A 305 14.22 25.93 -8.24
N GLN A 306 13.74 27.09 -8.71
CA GLN A 306 12.84 27.95 -7.94
C GLN A 306 11.49 27.30 -7.57
N ARG A 307 10.80 26.59 -8.48
CA ARG A 307 9.44 26.07 -8.16
C ARG A 307 9.46 24.98 -7.09
N ARG A 308 10.38 24.01 -7.19
CA ARG A 308 10.50 22.90 -6.23
C ARG A 308 11.08 23.39 -4.91
N LYS A 309 12.08 24.26 -4.96
CA LYS A 309 12.60 24.94 -3.78
C LYS A 309 11.51 25.69 -3.03
N VAL A 310 10.66 26.44 -3.74
CA VAL A 310 9.51 27.13 -3.14
C VAL A 310 8.55 26.15 -2.48
N ALA A 311 8.27 25.00 -3.10
CA ALA A 311 7.43 23.97 -2.48
C ALA A 311 8.06 23.42 -1.19
N ASN A 312 9.35 23.05 -1.22
CA ASN A 312 10.07 22.54 -0.04
C ASN A 312 10.13 23.58 1.09
N VAL A 313 10.47 24.84 0.78
CA VAL A 313 10.45 25.94 1.74
C VAL A 313 9.04 26.15 2.30
N HIS A 314 8.00 26.05 1.47
CA HIS A 314 6.62 26.14 1.93
C HIS A 314 6.25 25.02 2.91
N TYR A 315 6.72 23.78 2.69
CA TYR A 315 6.58 22.68 3.64
C TYR A 315 7.33 22.95 4.96
N MET A 316 8.57 23.44 4.90
CA MET A 316 9.35 23.82 6.09
C MET A 316 8.65 24.91 6.91
N LEU A 317 8.12 25.94 6.26
CA LEU A 317 7.35 26.99 6.93
C LEU A 317 6.05 26.44 7.54
N LYS A 318 5.40 25.46 6.89
CA LYS A 318 4.24 24.78 7.47
C LYS A 318 4.60 24.00 8.74
N LEU A 319 5.75 23.33 8.79
CA LEU A 319 6.22 22.64 10.00
C LEU A 319 6.34 23.62 11.17
N LEU A 320 7.00 24.76 10.94
CA LEU A 320 7.12 25.82 11.96
C LEU A 320 5.74 26.33 12.39
N ARG A 321 4.84 26.60 11.44
CA ARG A 321 3.48 27.10 11.74
C ARG A 321 2.65 26.11 12.54
N ILE A 322 2.84 24.79 12.38
CA ILE A 322 2.14 23.79 13.18
C ILE A 322 2.56 23.90 14.66
N LEU A 323 3.83 24.13 14.96
CA LEU A 323 4.33 24.23 16.33
C LEU A 323 3.78 25.47 17.07
N VAL A 324 3.56 26.57 16.34
CA VAL A 324 3.02 27.82 16.90
C VAL A 324 1.55 28.08 16.52
N SER A 325 0.82 27.01 16.17
CA SER A 325 -0.59 27.13 15.79
C SER A 325 -1.42 27.69 16.95
N PRO A 326 -2.33 28.66 16.71
CA PRO A 326 -3.25 29.17 17.74
C PRO A 326 -4.20 28.09 18.31
N GLN A 327 -4.32 26.94 17.63
CA GLN A 327 -5.11 25.80 18.10
C GLN A 327 -4.39 25.00 19.20
N ASN A 328 -3.07 25.19 19.36
CA ASN A 328 -2.29 24.58 20.42
C ASN A 328 -2.54 25.31 21.75
N SER A 329 -2.16 24.69 22.87
CA SER A 329 -2.25 25.35 24.17
C SER A 329 -1.34 26.59 24.20
N ALA A 330 -1.79 27.66 24.86
CA ALA A 330 -1.02 28.91 24.95
C ALA A 330 0.40 28.69 25.52
N GLN A 331 0.53 27.76 26.48
CA GLN A 331 1.82 27.37 27.05
C GLN A 331 2.74 26.70 26.02
N ALA A 332 2.22 25.79 25.20
CA ALA A 332 3.01 25.12 24.16
C ALA A 332 3.49 26.11 23.10
N VAL A 333 2.60 27.04 22.67
CA VAL A 333 2.94 28.08 21.70
C VAL A 333 4.03 29.02 22.25
N ALA A 334 3.85 29.54 23.46
CA ALA A 334 4.83 30.43 24.09
C ALA A 334 6.19 29.74 24.24
N SER A 335 6.20 28.48 24.64
CA SER A 335 7.42 27.69 24.80
C SER A 335 8.15 27.44 23.46
N CYS A 336 7.42 27.22 22.37
CA CYS A 336 7.99 27.10 21.03
C CYS A 336 8.53 28.45 20.54
N GLN A 337 7.81 29.55 20.79
CA GLN A 337 8.23 30.90 20.40
C GLN A 337 9.53 31.33 21.09
N GLU A 338 9.65 31.09 22.40
CA GLU A 338 10.86 31.41 23.17
C GLU A 338 12.09 30.61 22.68
N SER A 339 11.88 29.34 22.29
CA SER A 339 12.94 28.49 21.73
C SER A 339 13.35 28.98 20.33
N ASN A 340 12.39 29.41 19.51
CA ASN A 340 12.64 29.93 18.17
C ASN A 340 13.33 31.31 18.18
N GLU A 341 13.03 32.18 19.15
CA GLU A 341 13.71 33.47 19.31
C GLU A 341 15.22 33.32 19.59
N LYS A 342 15.64 32.20 20.19
CA LYS A 342 17.06 31.88 20.40
C LYS A 342 17.75 31.33 19.14
N LEU A 343 16.97 30.82 18.18
CA LEU A 343 17.46 30.12 16.99
C LEU A 343 17.39 30.95 15.70
N TRP A 344 16.55 31.99 15.66
CA TRP A 344 16.36 32.85 14.49
C TRP A 344 16.95 34.27 14.71
N PRO A 345 18.23 34.52 14.36
CA PRO A 345 18.85 35.85 14.56
C PRO A 345 18.32 36.95 13.62
N PHE A 346 17.41 36.66 12.69
CA PHE A 346 16.92 37.61 11.68
C PHE A 346 15.78 38.54 12.12
N ARG A 347 15.59 38.77 13.43
CA ARG A 347 14.60 39.77 13.89
C ARG A 347 15.00 41.23 13.61
N THR A 348 16.18 41.49 13.04
CA THR A 348 16.73 42.84 12.85
C THR A 348 16.84 43.30 11.40
N SER A 349 16.15 42.69 10.42
CA SER A 349 16.30 43.09 9.01
C SER A 349 15.05 42.95 8.12
N LEU A 350 13.86 43.17 8.67
CA LEU A 350 12.65 43.42 7.87
C LEU A 350 12.04 44.77 8.24
#